data_AF-A0A1G0Z1C1-F1
#
_entry.id   AF-A0A1G0Z1C1-F1
#
_cell.length_a   1.000
_cell.length_b   1.000
_cell.length_c   1.000
_cell.angle_alpha   90.00
_cell.angle_beta   90.00
_cell.angle_gamma   90.00
#
_symmetry.space_group_name_H-M   'P 1'
#
loop_
_entity.id
_entity.type
_entity.pdbx_description
1 polymer ?
#
loop_
_entity_poly.entity_id
_entity_poly.type
_entity_poly.pdbx_seq_one_letter_code
_entity_poly.pdbx_strand_id
1 'polypeptide(L)' 'MDDLDRTQKIERMTRNVQTIPLVCSWCKKIYRLEKHEYEHNKMTGVSHGICPECLQKQDDLLK' A
#
# COMPACT_ATOMS: atom_id res chain seq x y z
N MET A 1 42.44 13.23 -27.70
CA MET A 1 41.16 12.70 -28.18
C MET A 1 40.69 11.84 -27.05
N ASP A 2 40.05 12.44 -26.05
CA ASP A 2 39.64 11.76 -24.83
C ASP A 2 38.19 12.15 -24.59
N ASP A 3 37.32 11.57 -25.43
CA ASP A 3 35.88 11.64 -25.27
C ASP A 3 35.53 10.86 -24.02
N LEU A 4 35.34 11.62 -22.94
CA LEU A 4 34.81 11.17 -21.67
C LEU A 4 33.54 10.36 -21.92
N ASP A 5 33.64 9.06 -21.68
CA ASP A 5 32.55 8.11 -21.52
C ASP A 5 31.60 8.61 -20.41
N ARG A 6 30.73 9.55 -20.77
CA ARG A 6 29.67 10.08 -19.92
C ARG A 6 28.42 9.24 -20.16
N THR A 7 28.52 7.94 -19.93
CA THR A 7 27.33 7.09 -19.87
C THR A 7 26.53 7.45 -18.62
N GLN A 8 25.32 7.97 -18.82
CA GLN A 8 24.39 8.20 -17.71
C GLN A 8 23.95 6.85 -17.14
N LYS A 9 24.36 6.56 -15.90
CA LYS A 9 23.85 5.41 -15.15
C LYS A 9 22.41 5.71 -14.77
N ILE A 10 21.45 5.16 -15.52
CA ILE A 10 20.04 5.17 -15.15
C ILE A 10 19.91 4.26 -13.92
N GLU A 11 19.62 4.84 -12.76
CA GLU A 11 19.30 4.08 -11.56
C GLU A 11 18.11 3.17 -11.89
N ARG A 12 18.30 1.86 -11.79
CA ARG A 12 17.19 0.91 -11.87
C ARG A 12 16.25 1.23 -10.72
N MET A 13 15.11 1.88 -11.01
CA MET A 13 14.06 2.14 -10.03
C MET A 13 13.72 0.81 -9.34
N THR A 14 14.26 0.63 -8.15
CA THR A 14 14.03 -0.58 -7.36
C THR A 14 12.60 -0.44 -6.87
N ARG A 15 11.68 -1.25 -7.41
CA ARG A 15 10.29 -1.27 -6.95
C ARG A 15 10.30 -1.69 -5.49
N ASN A 16 9.98 -0.77 -4.59
CA ASN A 16 9.84 -1.09 -3.19
C ASN A 16 8.44 -1.65 -2.96
N VAL A 17 8.38 -2.77 -2.27
CA VAL A 17 7.11 -3.40 -1.88
C VAL A 17 6.99 -3.26 -0.37
N GLN A 18 5.93 -2.61 0.10
CA GLN A 18 5.60 -2.51 1.51
C GLN A 18 4.28 -3.22 1.78
N THR A 19 4.23 -3.90 2.92
CA THR A 19 2.99 -4.48 3.43
C THR A 19 2.25 -3.42 4.23
N ILE A 20 1.06 -3.03 3.76
CA ILE A 20 0.20 -2.03 4.39
C ILE A 20 -0.97 -2.73 5.07
N PRO A 21 -1.24 -2.44 6.36
CA PRO A 21 -2.42 -2.97 7.03
C PRO A 21 -3.68 -2.23 6.55
N LEU A 22 -4.76 -2.99 6.35
CA LEU A 22 -6.11 -2.50 6.17
C LEU A 22 -6.84 -2.50 7.50
N VAL A 23 -7.20 -1.31 7.95
CA VAL A 23 -7.89 -1.06 9.21
C VAL A 23 -9.38 -0.83 8.94
N CYS A 24 -10.24 -1.50 9.70
CA CYS A 24 -11.67 -1.26 9.61
C CYS A 24 -12.02 0.13 10.14
N SER A 25 -12.68 0.97 9.35
CA SER A 25 -13.08 2.31 9.75
C SER A 25 -14.07 2.32 10.92
N TRP A 26 -14.84 1.24 11.11
CA TRP A 26 -15.88 1.15 12.14
C TRP A 26 -15.37 0.58 13.45
N CYS A 27 -14.76 -0.62 13.42
CA CYS A 27 -14.29 -1.28 14.64
C CYS A 27 -12.79 -1.11 14.91
N LYS A 28 -12.06 -0.39 14.04
CA LYS A 28 -10.62 -0.10 14.15
C LYS A 28 -9.69 -1.33 14.17
N LYS A 29 -10.24 -2.53 13.89
CA LYS A 29 -9.48 -3.77 13.77
C LYS A 29 -8.72 -3.82 12.44
N ILE A 30 -7.47 -4.28 12.47
CA ILE A 30 -6.75 -4.68 11.25
C ILE A 30 -7.34 -6.01 10.77
N TYR A 31 -7.82 -6.06 9.54
CA TYR A 31 -8.50 -7.25 8.99
C TYR A 31 -7.83 -7.84 7.76
N ARG A 32 -6.89 -7.13 7.14
CA ARG A 32 -6.11 -7.61 5.99
C ARG A 32 -4.74 -6.92 5.95
N LEU A 33 -3.76 -7.58 5.35
CA LEU A 33 -2.48 -6.99 4.97
C LEU A 33 -2.36 -7.04 3.45
N GLU A 34 -2.01 -5.93 2.82
CA GLU A 34 -1.88 -5.82 1.36
C GLU A 34 -0.50 -5.34 0.95
N LYS A 35 0.10 -6.00 -0.03
CA LYS A 35 1.38 -5.58 -0.62
C LYS A 35 1.11 -4.43 -1.58
N HIS A 36 1.72 -3.28 -1.34
CA HIS A 36 1.68 -2.12 -2.21
C HIS A 36 3.07 -1.87 -2.78
N GLU A 37 3.13 -1.68 -4.10
CA GLU A 37 4.31 -1.13 -4.76
C GLU A 37 4.30 0.39 -4.57
N TYR A 38 5.42 0.94 -4.12
CA TYR A 38 5.58 2.38 -3.94
C TYR A 38 6.93 2.84 -4.44
N GLU A 39 6.98 4.10 -4.85
CA GLU A 39 8.22 4.74 -5.30
C GLU A 39 9.12 5.02 -4.09
N HIS A 40 10.44 4.87 -4.29
CA HIS A 40 11.44 5.33 -3.32
C HIS A 40 11.11 6.78 -2.91
N ASN A 41 11.08 7.05 -1.60
CA ASN A 41 10.75 8.33 -0.95
C ASN A 41 9.26 8.69 -0.78
N LYS A 42 8.30 7.81 -1.08
CA LYS A 42 6.90 8.05 -0.72
C LYS A 42 6.57 7.41 0.63
N MET A 43 6.11 8.20 1.59
CA MET A 43 5.53 7.67 2.83
C MET A 43 4.17 7.05 2.53
N THR A 44 4.00 5.77 2.86
CA THR A 44 2.71 5.07 2.76
C THR A 44 2.10 4.92 4.14
N GLY A 45 0.89 5.47 4.32
CA GLY A 45 0.10 5.33 5.53
C GLY A 45 -0.68 4.01 5.57
N VAL A 46 -1.49 3.84 6.62
CA VAL A 46 -2.42 2.70 6.71
C VAL A 46 -3.62 2.90 5.79
N SER A 47 -4.07 1.82 5.17
CA SER A 47 -5.29 1.83 4.35
C SER A 47 -6.52 1.55 5.22
N HIS A 48 -7.67 2.08 4.83
CA HIS A 48 -8.92 1.94 5.56
C HIS A 48 -10.02 1.30 4.71
N GLY A 49 -10.90 0.51 5.32
CA GLY A 49 -12.06 -0.09 4.68
C GLY A 49 -13.08 -0.62 5.70
N ILE A 50 -14.03 -1.46 5.29
CA ILE A 50 -14.99 -2.12 6.20
C ILE A 50 -14.63 -3.60 6.28
N CYS A 51 -14.46 -4.14 7.49
CA CYS A 51 -14.18 -5.56 7.66
C CYS A 51 -15.43 -6.42 7.40
N PRO A 52 -15.27 -7.70 7.02
CA PRO A 52 -16.40 -8.59 6.76
C PRO A 52 -17.39 -8.71 7.91
N GLU A 53 -16.91 -8.70 9.16
CA GLU A 53 -17.77 -8.74 10.36
C GLU A 53 -18.67 -7.51 10.48
N CYS A 54 -18.15 -6.32 10.15
CA CYS A 54 -18.91 -5.08 10.17
C CYS A 54 -19.89 -5.01 9.00
N LEU A 55 -19.48 -5.49 7.82
CA LEU A 55 -20.34 -5.56 6.64
C LEU A 55 -21.51 -6.51 6.88
N GLN A 56 -21.26 -7.70 7.42
CA GLN A 56 -22.33 -8.66 7.74
C GLN A 56 -23.32 -8.09 8.75
N LYS A 57 -22.83 -7.42 9.81
CA LYS A 57 -23.71 -6.72 10.78
C LYS A 57 -24.56 -5.65 10.12
N GLN A 58 -24.04 -4.93 9.13
CA GLN A 58 -24.82 -3.95 8.38
C GLN A 58 -25.92 -4.64 7.57
N ASP A 59 -25.59 -5.72 6.87
CA ASP A 59 -26.55 -6.45 6.03
C ASP A 59 -27.66 -7.09 6.86
N ASP A 60 -27.36 -7.57 8.07
CA ASP A 60 -28.36 -8.15 8.97
C ASP A 60 -29.28 -7.10 9.61
N LEU A 61 -28.87 -5.83 9.68
CA LEU A 61 -29.72 -4.72 10.14
C LEU A 61 -30.66 -4.17 9.05
N LEU A 62 -30.43 -4.55 7.79
CA LEU A 62 -31.22 -4.11 6.63
C LEU A 62 -32.27 -5.14 6.18
N LYS A 63 -32.34 -6.28 6.86
CA LYS A 63 -33.39 -7.31 6.68
C LYS A 63 -34.54 -7.07 7.66
#